data_AF-A0A382SCQ8-F1
#
_entry.id   AF-A0A382SCQ8-F1
#
_cell.length_a   1.000
_cell.length_b   1.000
_cell.length_c   1.000
_cell.angle_alpha   90.00
_cell.angle_beta   90.00
_cell.angle_gamma   90.00
#
_symmetry.space_group_name_H-M   'P 1'
#
loop_
_entity.id
_entity.type
_entity.pdbx_description
1 polymer ?
#
loop_
_entity_poly.entity_id
_entity_poly.type
_entity_poly.pdbx_seq_one_letter_code
_entity_poly.pdbx_strand_id
1 'polypeptide(L)'
;MATIHILGAGTPTPTPDRFGSSFALEIAGDQIMIDCGPAATHKLVKAGLWPTEIDYLFFTHHHFDHDIDYPCFLLCRWDQSVGNENTLKVFGPNLTEKITKGILDESIGLFAHDWIARVSHPLSQRIHVNRGGTLPRKPPQVEAIDIEPGPVFKATNWSVNSA
;
A
#
# COMPACT_ATOMS: atom_id res chain seq x y z
N MET A 1 -1.59 -22.57 6.33
CA MET A 1 -1.32 -22.67 4.88
C MET A 1 -0.93 -21.28 4.41
N ALA A 2 -0.03 -21.15 3.43
CA ALA A 2 0.32 -19.86 2.85
C ALA A 2 -0.13 -19.85 1.38
N THR A 3 -0.71 -18.74 0.94
CA THR A 3 -1.18 -18.54 -0.45
C THR A 3 -0.41 -17.37 -1.06
N ILE A 4 0.02 -17.51 -2.32
CA ILE A 4 0.67 -16.43 -3.06
C ILE A 4 -0.18 -16.11 -4.28
N HIS A 5 -0.55 -14.84 -4.40
CA HIS A 5 -1.25 -14.27 -5.54
C HIS A 5 -0.24 -13.49 -6.39
N ILE A 6 -0.06 -13.93 -7.63
CA ILE A 6 0.82 -13.25 -8.58
C ILE A 6 0.02 -12.13 -9.23
N LEU A 7 0.24 -10.89 -8.78
CA LEU A 7 -0.41 -9.71 -9.35
C LEU A 7 0.39 -9.16 -10.53
N GLY A 8 1.71 -9.25 -10.48
CA GLY A 8 2.63 -8.82 -11.54
C GLY A 8 3.93 -9.61 -11.47
N ALA A 9 4.29 -10.24 -12.59
CA ALA A 9 5.55 -10.97 -12.78
C ALA A 9 6.15 -10.62 -14.15
N GLY A 10 6.11 -9.32 -14.48
CA GLY A 10 6.68 -8.77 -15.72
C GLY A 10 8.06 -8.13 -15.48
N THR A 11 8.50 -7.33 -16.44
CA THR A 11 9.71 -6.51 -16.36
C THR A 11 9.32 -5.02 -16.43
N PRO A 12 10.28 -4.08 -16.46
CA PRO A 12 9.97 -2.67 -16.71
C PRO A 12 9.27 -2.43 -18.06
N THR A 13 9.48 -3.30 -19.03
CA THR A 13 8.82 -3.19 -20.35
C THR A 13 7.41 -3.75 -20.27
N PRO A 14 6.37 -2.94 -20.49
CA PRO A 14 5.01 -3.44 -20.46
C PRO A 14 4.74 -4.35 -21.66
N THR A 15 4.07 -5.47 -21.39
CA THR A 15 3.46 -6.33 -22.40
C THR A 15 1.94 -6.35 -22.18
N PRO A 16 1.13 -6.82 -23.16
CA PRO A 16 -0.32 -6.91 -22.97
C PRO A 16 -0.76 -7.69 -21.72
N ASP A 17 0.04 -8.70 -21.32
CA ASP A 17 -0.33 -9.64 -20.25
C ASP A 17 0.47 -9.47 -18.95
N ARG A 18 1.67 -8.87 -19.02
CA ARG A 18 2.61 -8.77 -17.89
C ARG A 18 3.34 -7.45 -17.88
N PHE A 19 3.39 -6.84 -16.69
CA PHE A 19 4.15 -5.62 -16.44
C PHE A 19 4.34 -5.44 -14.93
N GLY A 20 5.54 -4.98 -14.56
CA GLY A 20 6.03 -4.76 -13.19
C GLY A 20 5.84 -5.88 -12.19
N SER A 21 6.50 -5.71 -11.05
CA SER A 21 6.48 -6.63 -9.92
C SER A 21 5.35 -6.27 -8.96
N SER A 22 4.53 -7.25 -8.58
CA SER A 22 3.67 -7.15 -7.40
C SER A 22 3.13 -8.53 -7.02
N PHE A 23 3.18 -8.86 -5.73
CA PHE A 23 2.69 -10.12 -5.19
C PHE A 23 1.92 -9.86 -3.90
N ALA A 24 0.81 -10.56 -3.70
CA ALA A 24 0.13 -10.59 -2.40
C ALA A 24 0.28 -11.98 -1.77
N LEU A 25 0.55 -12.02 -0.47
CA LEU A 25 0.71 -13.24 0.30
C LEU A 25 -0.30 -13.23 1.44
N GLU A 26 -1.00 -14.34 1.60
CA GLU A 26 -1.78 -14.64 2.80
C GLU A 26 -1.01 -15.66 3.62
N ILE A 27 -0.59 -15.28 4.82
CA ILE A 27 0.18 -16.17 5.70
C ILE A 27 -0.20 -15.93 7.16
N ALA A 28 -0.59 -17.01 7.84
CA ALA A 28 -0.92 -17.00 9.26
C ALA A 28 -1.99 -15.95 9.68
N GLY A 29 -2.89 -15.57 8.76
CA GLY A 29 -3.94 -14.58 8.97
C GLY A 29 -3.56 -13.16 8.56
N ASP A 30 -2.29 -12.91 8.23
CA ASP A 30 -1.80 -11.62 7.74
C ASP A 30 -1.81 -11.59 6.21
N GLN A 31 -2.10 -10.41 5.66
CA GLN A 31 -1.95 -10.15 4.23
C GLN A 31 -0.80 -9.17 3.99
N ILE A 32 0.13 -9.61 3.15
CA ILE A 32 1.39 -8.92 2.85
C ILE A 32 1.41 -8.62 1.35
N MET A 33 1.92 -7.46 0.97
CA MET A 33 2.24 -7.14 -0.42
C MET A 33 3.75 -6.98 -0.61
N ILE A 34 4.29 -7.57 -1.66
CA ILE A 34 5.68 -7.39 -2.10
C ILE A 34 5.64 -6.61 -3.41
N ASP A 35 6.27 -5.45 -3.42
CA ASP A 35 6.24 -4.46 -4.50
C ASP A 35 4.82 -3.96 -4.88
N CYS A 36 4.77 -2.75 -5.42
CA CYS A 36 3.58 -2.04 -5.90
C CYS A 36 3.84 -1.49 -7.32
N GLY A 37 4.24 -2.38 -8.22
CA GLY A 37 4.43 -2.07 -9.65
C GLY A 37 3.13 -1.66 -10.34
N PRO A 38 3.16 -1.34 -11.65
CA PRO A 38 2.04 -0.68 -12.28
C PRO A 38 0.76 -1.52 -12.23
N ALA A 39 -0.36 -0.83 -11.98
CA ALA A 39 -1.69 -1.40 -11.78
C ALA A 39 -1.78 -2.47 -10.68
N ALA A 40 -0.85 -2.51 -9.72
CA ALA A 40 -0.92 -3.43 -8.57
C ALA A 40 -2.28 -3.34 -7.85
N THR A 41 -2.78 -2.13 -7.59
CA THR A 41 -4.07 -1.88 -6.92
C THR A 41 -5.24 -2.50 -7.69
N HIS A 42 -5.29 -2.29 -9.00
CA HIS A 42 -6.33 -2.89 -9.86
C HIS A 42 -6.20 -4.42 -9.90
N LYS A 43 -4.98 -4.94 -10.03
CA LYS A 43 -4.73 -6.39 -10.14
C LYS A 43 -5.03 -7.11 -8.81
N LEU A 44 -4.76 -6.47 -7.67
CA LEU A 44 -5.13 -6.92 -6.33
C LEU A 44 -6.65 -7.12 -6.22
N VAL A 45 -7.42 -6.08 -6.58
CA VAL A 45 -8.90 -6.14 -6.57
C VAL A 45 -9.42 -7.18 -7.57
N LYS A 46 -8.82 -7.28 -8.76
CA LYS A 46 -9.18 -8.29 -9.76
C LYS A 46 -8.93 -9.73 -9.26
N ALA A 47 -7.95 -9.93 -8.40
CA ALA A 47 -7.68 -11.21 -7.75
C ALA A 47 -8.65 -11.52 -6.58
N GLY A 48 -9.57 -10.61 -6.26
CA GLY A 48 -10.54 -10.76 -5.17
C GLY A 48 -10.02 -10.32 -3.80
N LEU A 49 -8.87 -9.63 -3.76
CA LEU A 49 -8.25 -9.12 -2.54
C LEU A 49 -8.53 -7.62 -2.38
N TRP A 50 -8.54 -7.10 -1.15
CA TRP A 50 -8.80 -5.68 -0.92
C TRP A 50 -7.58 -4.91 -0.37
N PRO A 51 -7.31 -3.65 -0.81
CA PRO A 51 -6.20 -2.85 -0.29
C PRO A 51 -6.21 -2.65 1.23
N THR A 52 -7.39 -2.59 1.85
CA THR A 52 -7.56 -2.39 3.30
C THR A 52 -7.11 -3.59 4.13
N GLU A 53 -7.01 -4.77 3.52
CA GLU A 53 -6.58 -6.01 4.18
C GLU A 53 -5.06 -6.17 4.17
N ILE A 54 -4.34 -5.38 3.36
CA ILE A 54 -2.89 -5.35 3.38
C ILE A 54 -2.41 -4.56 4.60
N ASP A 55 -1.70 -5.25 5.49
CA ASP A 55 -1.12 -4.69 6.71
C ASP A 55 0.37 -4.41 6.58
N TYR A 56 1.03 -5.13 5.67
CA TYR A 56 2.47 -5.04 5.44
C TYR A 56 2.77 -4.91 3.95
N LEU A 57 3.59 -3.92 3.58
CA LEU A 57 4.10 -3.76 2.22
C LEU A 57 5.63 -3.73 2.28
N PHE A 58 6.27 -4.56 1.45
CA PHE A 58 7.73 -4.59 1.33
C PHE A 58 8.14 -4.24 -0.10
N PHE A 59 8.97 -3.21 -0.25
CA PHE A 59 9.66 -2.91 -1.50
C PHE A 59 11.00 -3.63 -1.55
N THR A 60 11.25 -4.28 -2.68
CA THR A 60 12.56 -4.84 -2.98
C THR A 60 13.57 -3.74 -3.32
N HIS A 61 13.16 -2.77 -4.15
CA HIS A 61 13.93 -1.58 -4.53
C HIS A 61 13.02 -0.54 -5.22
N HIS A 62 13.58 0.66 -5.47
CA HIS A 62 12.84 1.82 -5.98
C HIS A 62 13.03 2.05 -7.49
N HIS A 63 12.76 1.02 -8.30
CA HIS A 63 12.49 1.22 -9.72
C HIS A 63 10.98 1.33 -9.95
N PHE A 64 10.58 2.11 -10.96
CA PHE A 64 9.17 2.41 -11.21
C PHE A 64 8.30 1.15 -11.42
N ASP A 65 8.87 0.09 -11.98
CA ASP A 65 8.14 -1.16 -12.20
C ASP A 65 7.90 -1.96 -10.91
N HIS A 66 8.42 -1.47 -9.77
CA HIS A 66 8.21 -2.00 -8.43
C HIS A 66 7.42 -1.05 -7.52
N ASP A 67 7.28 0.24 -7.82
CA ASP A 67 6.65 1.20 -6.89
C ASP A 67 5.74 2.26 -7.52
N ILE A 68 5.59 2.32 -8.84
CA ILE A 68 4.85 3.42 -9.48
C ILE A 68 3.36 3.47 -9.12
N ASP A 69 2.75 2.34 -8.73
CA ASP A 69 1.34 2.30 -8.33
C ASP A 69 1.15 2.57 -6.82
N TYR A 70 2.24 2.75 -6.07
CA TYR A 70 2.20 2.99 -4.63
C TYR A 70 1.34 4.21 -4.21
N PRO A 71 1.38 5.38 -4.90
CA PRO A 71 0.49 6.48 -4.57
C PRO A 71 -0.99 6.12 -4.74
N CYS A 72 -1.33 5.41 -5.81
CA CYS A 72 -2.69 4.94 -6.09
C CYS A 72 -3.14 3.97 -4.99
N PHE A 73 -2.30 3.00 -4.65
CA PHE A 73 -2.57 2.02 -3.60
C PHE A 73 -2.84 2.69 -2.25
N LEU A 74 -1.98 3.63 -1.82
CA LEU A 74 -2.13 4.33 -0.54
C LEU A 74 -3.43 5.14 -0.46
N LEU A 75 -3.75 5.91 -1.50
CA LEU A 75 -4.96 6.73 -1.54
C LEU A 75 -6.22 5.86 -1.61
N CYS A 76 -6.20 4.77 -2.39
CA CYS A 76 -7.30 3.81 -2.44
C CYS A 76 -7.52 3.11 -1.10
N ARG A 77 -6.45 2.61 -0.46
CA ARG A 77 -6.51 1.98 0.86
C ARG A 77 -7.10 2.94 1.89
N TRP A 78 -6.62 4.18 1.92
CA TRP A 78 -7.15 5.19 2.83
C TRP A 78 -8.59 5.58 2.53
N ASP A 79 -8.98 5.75 1.26
CA ASP A 79 -10.34 6.18 0.92
C ASP A 79 -11.42 5.14 1.25
N GLN A 80 -11.04 3.85 1.21
CA GLN A 80 -11.93 2.75 1.60
C GLN A 80 -11.90 2.44 3.10
N SER A 81 -10.91 2.93 3.84
CA SER A 81 -10.78 2.71 5.29
C SER A 81 -11.89 3.42 6.07
N VAL A 82 -12.45 2.70 7.04
CA VAL A 82 -13.39 3.26 8.03
C VAL A 82 -12.76 3.45 9.41
N GLY A 83 -11.49 3.08 9.55
CA GLY A 83 -10.68 3.27 10.77
C GLY A 83 -10.60 2.03 11.66
N ASN A 84 -10.97 0.86 11.15
CA ASN A 84 -10.90 -0.41 11.87
C ASN A 84 -9.71 -1.29 11.43
N GLU A 85 -9.06 -0.91 10.33
CA GLU A 85 -7.91 -1.59 9.76
C GLU A 85 -6.65 -1.32 10.57
N ASN A 86 -5.67 -2.22 10.50
CA ASN A 86 -4.36 -1.94 11.07
C ASN A 86 -3.66 -0.81 10.31
N THR A 87 -2.77 -0.09 11.01
CA THR A 87 -1.86 0.86 10.36
C THR A 87 -0.97 0.11 9.38
N LEU A 88 -1.00 0.51 8.11
CA LEU A 88 -0.11 -0.05 7.10
C LEU A 88 1.34 0.21 7.48
N LYS A 89 2.13 -0.85 7.57
CA LYS A 89 3.59 -0.77 7.69
C LYS A 89 4.23 -0.98 6.33
N VAL A 90 5.11 -0.06 5.94
CA VAL A 90 5.81 -0.10 4.66
C VAL A 90 7.30 -0.15 4.89
N PHE A 91 7.95 -1.16 4.34
CA PHE A 91 9.37 -1.40 4.49
C PHE A 91 10.02 -1.38 3.11
N GLY A 92 11.22 -0.83 3.01
CA GLY A 92 12.01 -0.89 1.79
C GLY A 92 13.37 -0.23 2.00
N PRO A 93 14.25 -0.26 0.98
CA PRO A 93 15.55 0.36 1.11
C PRO A 93 15.43 1.88 1.34
N ASN A 94 16.58 2.51 1.57
CA ASN A 94 16.70 3.97 1.68
C ASN A 94 15.81 4.67 0.63
N LEU A 95 15.09 5.70 1.08
CA LEU A 95 14.07 6.50 0.37
C LEU A 95 12.62 6.03 0.57
N THR A 96 12.35 4.89 1.19
CA THR A 96 10.97 4.44 1.47
C THR A 96 10.18 5.45 2.30
N GLU A 97 10.79 5.98 3.37
CA GLU A 97 10.21 7.03 4.19
C GLU A 97 9.99 8.32 3.39
N LYS A 98 11.00 8.72 2.61
CA LYS A 98 10.97 9.95 1.80
C LYS A 98 9.89 9.89 0.71
N ILE A 99 9.77 8.76 0.02
CA ILE A 99 8.76 8.53 -1.01
C ILE A 99 7.37 8.57 -0.38
N THR A 100 7.16 7.85 0.73
CA THR A 100 5.87 7.85 1.44
C THR A 100 5.49 9.25 1.89
N LYS A 101 6.44 10.01 2.46
CA LYS A 101 6.23 11.41 2.82
C LYS A 101 5.91 12.28 1.60
N GLY A 102 6.64 12.11 0.50
CA GLY A 102 6.40 12.83 -0.76
C GLY A 102 5.06 12.51 -1.41
N ILE A 103 4.39 11.42 -1.02
CA ILE A 103 3.03 11.10 -1.45
C ILE A 103 1.99 11.75 -0.52
N LEU A 104 2.12 11.54 0.80
CA LEU A 104 1.03 11.75 1.76
C LEU A 104 1.15 13.02 2.61
N ASP A 105 2.34 13.58 2.81
CA ASP A 105 2.53 14.73 3.71
C ASP A 105 1.64 15.91 3.33
N GLU A 106 0.99 16.53 4.32
CA GLU A 106 0.03 17.63 4.09
C GLU A 106 0.65 18.84 3.39
N SER A 107 1.93 19.12 3.67
CA SER A 107 2.60 20.34 3.21
C SER A 107 3.40 20.15 1.94
N ILE A 108 4.05 18.99 1.78
CA ILE A 108 4.97 18.70 0.67
C ILE A 108 4.52 17.54 -0.23
N GLY A 109 3.48 16.82 0.16
CA GLY A 109 3.01 15.64 -0.56
C GLY A 109 2.39 16.01 -1.90
N LEU A 110 2.89 15.41 -2.99
CA LEU A 110 2.39 15.64 -4.34
C LEU A 110 0.90 15.28 -4.49
N PHE A 111 0.41 14.33 -3.69
CA PHE A 111 -0.97 13.87 -3.70
C PHE A 111 -1.81 14.41 -2.53
N ALA A 112 -1.26 15.32 -1.72
CA ALA A 112 -1.96 15.86 -0.56
C ALA A 112 -3.29 16.54 -0.92
N HIS A 113 -3.32 17.20 -2.08
CA HIS A 113 -4.50 17.87 -2.60
C HIS A 113 -5.76 16.98 -2.65
N ASP A 114 -5.63 15.68 -2.99
CA ASP A 114 -6.77 14.76 -3.08
C ASP A 114 -7.32 14.42 -1.69
N TRP A 115 -6.46 13.95 -0.78
CA TRP A 115 -6.94 13.55 0.53
C TRP A 115 -7.41 14.74 1.37
N ILE A 116 -6.79 15.92 1.24
CA ILE A 116 -7.24 17.17 1.89
C ILE A 116 -8.65 17.56 1.41
N ALA A 117 -8.92 17.46 0.11
CA ALA A 117 -10.24 17.71 -0.43
C ALA A 117 -11.25 16.68 0.15
N ARG A 118 -10.86 15.41 0.23
CA ARG A 118 -11.75 14.33 0.70
C ARG A 118 -12.04 14.35 2.21
N VAL A 119 -11.14 14.85 3.06
CA VAL A 119 -11.43 15.00 4.51
C VAL A 119 -12.42 16.13 4.78
N SER A 120 -12.47 17.15 3.92
CA SER A 120 -13.27 18.37 4.11
C SER A 120 -14.56 18.40 3.30
N HIS A 121 -14.61 17.76 2.13
CA HIS A 121 -15.75 17.85 1.22
C HIS A 121 -17.01 17.13 1.78
N PRO A 122 -18.18 17.80 1.89
CA PRO A 122 -19.37 17.22 2.52
C PRO A 122 -19.86 15.91 1.92
N LEU A 123 -19.81 15.76 0.58
CA LEU A 123 -20.18 14.49 -0.06
C LEU A 123 -19.20 13.38 0.30
N SER A 124 -17.91 13.67 0.42
CA SER A 124 -16.88 12.70 0.77
C SER A 124 -17.06 12.24 2.23
N GLN A 125 -17.34 13.17 3.14
CA GLN A 125 -17.68 12.87 4.54
C GLN A 125 -18.95 12.02 4.65
N ARG A 126 -19.99 12.32 3.86
CA ARG A 126 -21.21 11.52 3.83
C ARG A 126 -20.95 10.10 3.34
N ILE A 127 -20.15 9.92 2.30
CA ILE A 127 -19.78 8.58 1.81
C ILE A 127 -18.96 7.81 2.85
N HIS A 128 -18.03 8.47 3.54
CA HIS A 128 -17.27 7.88 4.66
C HIS A 128 -18.20 7.36 5.77
N VAL A 129 -19.16 8.18 6.21
CA VAL A 129 -20.16 7.78 7.22
C VAL A 129 -21.07 6.66 6.72
N ASN A 130 -21.50 6.70 5.45
CA ASN A 130 -22.32 5.63 4.87
C ASN A 130 -21.60 4.27 4.84
N ARG A 131 -20.26 4.26 4.76
CA ARG A 131 -19.44 3.04 4.84
C ARG A 131 -19.22 2.55 6.29
N GLY A 132 -19.61 3.35 7.29
CA GLY A 132 -19.45 3.04 8.72
C GLY A 132 -18.35 3.83 9.43
N GLY A 133 -17.72 4.79 8.74
CA GLY A 133 -16.69 5.65 9.33
C GLY A 133 -17.27 6.75 10.24
N THR A 134 -16.44 7.26 11.15
CA THR A 134 -16.81 8.38 12.04
C THR A 134 -16.15 9.70 11.63
N LEU A 135 -16.80 10.82 11.94
CA LEU A 135 -16.22 12.17 11.79
C LEU A 135 -15.54 12.64 13.08
N PRO A 136 -14.48 13.48 13.00
CA PRO A 136 -13.84 13.96 11.77
C PRO A 136 -13.09 12.85 11.03
N ARG A 137 -13.15 12.88 9.69
CA ARG A 137 -12.40 11.94 8.85
C ARG A 137 -10.92 12.22 9.00
N LYS A 138 -10.14 11.21 9.38
CA LYS A 138 -8.70 11.36 9.64
C LYS A 138 -7.90 11.41 8.33
N PRO A 139 -6.80 12.17 8.28
CA PRO A 139 -5.81 12.08 7.20
C PRO A 139 -5.24 10.67 7.03
N PRO A 140 -4.65 10.34 5.87
CA PRO A 140 -3.94 9.08 5.69
C PRO A 140 -2.76 8.96 6.66
N GLN A 141 -2.58 7.76 7.23
CA GLN A 141 -1.50 7.45 8.16
C GLN A 141 -0.85 6.12 7.75
N VAL A 142 0.46 6.15 7.56
CA VAL A 142 1.30 5.01 7.15
C VAL A 142 2.58 5.04 7.96
N GLU A 143 3.04 3.87 8.43
CA GLU A 143 4.32 3.68 9.10
C GLU A 143 5.34 3.20 8.05
N ALA A 144 6.03 4.14 7.40
CA ALA A 144 7.12 3.82 6.47
C ALA A 144 8.45 3.73 7.22
N ILE A 145 9.29 2.75 6.84
CA ILE A 145 10.55 2.44 7.50
C ILE A 145 11.59 2.12 6.42
N ASP A 146 12.68 2.88 6.43
CA ASP A 146 13.89 2.55 5.67
C ASP A 146 14.60 1.37 6.36
N ILE A 147 14.95 0.33 5.58
CA ILE A 147 15.57 -0.90 6.09
C ILE A 147 16.96 -1.13 5.52
N GLU A 148 17.78 -1.83 6.29
CA GLU A 148 19.11 -2.31 5.90
C GLU A 148 19.07 -3.83 5.59
N PRO A 149 20.09 -4.39 4.92
CA PRO A 149 20.21 -5.84 4.74
C PRO A 149 20.17 -6.60 6.07
N GLY A 150 19.51 -7.76 6.08
CA GLY A 150 19.33 -8.60 7.26
C GLY A 150 17.87 -8.68 7.75
N PRO A 151 17.64 -9.01 9.03
CA PRO A 151 16.28 -9.16 9.58
C PRO A 151 15.49 -7.86 9.55
N VAL A 152 14.32 -7.87 8.91
CA VAL A 152 13.46 -6.70 8.71
C VAL A 152 12.29 -6.70 9.68
N PHE A 153 11.53 -7.79 9.71
CA PHE A 153 10.32 -7.89 10.51
C PHE A 153 10.09 -9.32 10.97
N LYS A 154 9.54 -9.48 12.16
CA LYS A 154 9.18 -10.79 12.73
C LYS A 154 7.80 -10.71 13.36
N ALA A 155 6.86 -11.42 12.77
CA ALA A 155 5.57 -11.75 13.36
C ALA A 155 5.70 -13.05 14.20
N THR A 156 4.59 -13.47 14.80
CA THR A 156 4.54 -14.73 15.57
C THR A 156 4.89 -15.95 14.71
N ASN A 157 4.44 -15.98 13.45
CA ASN A 157 4.50 -17.18 12.60
C ASN A 157 5.25 -16.99 11.27
N TRP A 158 5.76 -15.79 11.00
CA TRP A 158 6.54 -15.48 9.80
C TRP A 158 7.54 -14.37 10.08
N SER A 159 8.56 -14.26 9.23
CA SER A 159 9.57 -13.20 9.30
C SER A 159 10.06 -12.86 7.90
N VAL A 160 10.53 -11.62 7.73
CA VAL A 160 11.15 -11.14 6.49
C VAL A 160 12.60 -10.78 6.76
N ASN A 161 13.48 -11.20 5.86
CA ASN A 161 14.87 -10.78 5.80
C ASN A 161 15.12 -10.12 4.45
N SER A 162 15.81 -8.99 4.46
CA SER A 162 16.38 -8.38 3.26
C SER A 162 17.74 -9.02 2.98
N ALA A 163 18.02 -9.29 1.70
CA ALA A 163 19.26 -9.94 1.26
C ALA A 163 20.41 -8.94 1.09
#